data_AF-A0A5P9XQI9-F1
#
_entry.id   AF-A0A5P9XQI9-F1
#
_cell.length_a   1.000
_cell.length_b   1.000
_cell.length_c   1.000
_cell.angle_alpha   90.00
_cell.angle_beta   90.00
_cell.angle_gamma   90.00
#
_symmetry.space_group_name_H-M   'P 1'
#
loop_
_entity.id
_entity.type
_entity.pdbx_description
1 polymer ?
#
loop_
_entity_poly.entity_id
_entity_poly.type
_entity_poly.pdbx_seq_one_letter_code
_entity_poly.pdbx_strand_id
1 'polypeptide(L)'
;MALRLAQTLHVPVADGVLTSTGDGPTYASLMLHSPGINLPDVLENQLDSVAQRYPQRVAALLAYDLFIGNGDRARNLKAALVTPHVRFFAAFDHSHALLGVESNPTNSIRKLAEGELIVRRHPFYGRVQAVFLEGWISRIVALPDGYIRECCGMGKPFRAVSEELQQFLADAMIKRKAALPAIVQGYASFIRSRP
;
A
#
# COMPACT_ATOMS: atom_id res chain seq x y z
N MET A 1 -3.93 -2.76 -9.97
CA MET A 1 -2.60 -3.34 -9.70
C MET A 1 -2.29 -3.31 -8.21
N ALA A 2 -2.29 -2.13 -7.56
CA ALA A 2 -2.07 -2.03 -6.11
C ALA A 2 -3.04 -2.89 -5.28
N LEU A 3 -4.34 -2.94 -5.60
CA LEU A 3 -5.24 -3.86 -4.88
C LEU A 3 -4.80 -5.33 -5.00
N ARG A 4 -4.46 -5.79 -6.21
CA ARG A 4 -4.08 -7.19 -6.46
C ARG A 4 -2.83 -7.59 -5.67
N LEU A 5 -1.80 -6.75 -5.68
CA LEU A 5 -0.60 -6.94 -4.87
C LEU A 5 -0.92 -7.01 -3.37
N ALA A 6 -1.78 -6.11 -2.89
CA ALA A 6 -2.19 -6.10 -1.49
C ALA A 6 -2.97 -7.36 -1.10
N GLN A 7 -3.88 -7.83 -1.96
CA GLN A 7 -4.65 -9.06 -1.77
C GLN A 7 -3.73 -10.30 -1.73
N THR A 8 -2.78 -10.41 -2.66
CA THR A 8 -1.77 -11.47 -2.66
C THR A 8 -0.92 -11.49 -1.38
N LEU A 9 -0.59 -10.32 -0.84
CA LEU A 9 0.17 -10.19 0.41
C LEU A 9 -0.71 -10.24 1.67
N HIS A 10 -2.04 -10.22 1.54
CA HIS A 10 -3.00 -10.06 2.62
C HIS A 10 -2.78 -8.78 3.45
N VAL A 11 -2.41 -7.69 2.79
CA VAL A 11 -2.28 -6.36 3.41
C VAL A 11 -3.69 -5.79 3.65
N PRO A 12 -3.93 -5.11 4.78
CA PRO A 12 -5.24 -4.56 5.14
C PRO A 12 -5.61 -3.34 4.29
N VAL A 13 -6.02 -3.57 3.05
CA VAL A 13 -6.60 -2.56 2.16
C VAL A 13 -8.08 -2.87 1.94
N ALA A 14 -8.88 -1.85 1.66
CA ALA A 14 -10.27 -2.02 1.27
C ALA A 14 -10.34 -2.73 -0.08
N ASP A 15 -11.27 -3.68 -0.21
CA ASP A 15 -11.54 -4.33 -1.48
C ASP A 15 -12.04 -3.33 -2.52
N GLY A 16 -11.99 -3.73 -3.78
CA GLY A 16 -12.51 -2.95 -4.87
C GLY A 16 -12.58 -3.75 -6.16
N VAL A 17 -13.29 -3.19 -7.12
CA VAL A 17 -13.51 -3.83 -8.41
C VAL A 17 -13.32 -2.82 -9.53
N LEU A 18 -12.73 -3.28 -10.64
CA LEU A 18 -12.75 -2.53 -11.89
C LEU A 18 -14.16 -2.64 -12.48
N THR A 19 -14.78 -1.49 -12.73
CA THR A 19 -16.13 -1.38 -13.29
C THR A 19 -16.16 -0.35 -14.41
N SER A 20 -17.32 -0.08 -14.99
CA SER A 20 -17.54 0.95 -16.01
C SER A 20 -18.64 1.90 -15.56
N THR A 21 -18.40 3.21 -15.61
CA THR A 21 -19.42 4.25 -15.48
C THR A 21 -19.72 4.83 -16.87
N GLY A 22 -20.70 5.75 -16.97
CA GLY A 22 -21.01 6.44 -18.23
C GLY A 22 -19.80 7.13 -18.87
N ASP A 23 -18.79 7.49 -18.06
CA ASP A 23 -17.54 8.13 -18.49
C ASP A 23 -16.39 7.13 -18.78
N GLY A 24 -16.68 5.83 -18.78
CA GLY A 24 -15.73 4.78 -19.13
C GLY A 24 -15.27 3.90 -17.96
N PRO A 25 -14.17 3.13 -18.14
CA PRO A 25 -13.68 2.19 -17.13
C PRO A 25 -13.25 2.93 -15.86
N THR A 26 -13.68 2.54 -14.67
CA THR A 26 -13.32 3.13 -13.37
C THR A 26 -12.99 2.07 -12.33
N TYR A 27 -12.38 2.47 -11.21
CA TYR A 27 -12.13 1.60 -10.06
C TYR A 27 -13.04 2.04 -8.91
N ALA A 28 -13.87 1.12 -8.41
CA ALA A 28 -14.73 1.34 -7.27
C ALA A 28 -14.16 0.60 -6.06
N SER A 29 -13.76 1.31 -5.00
CA SER A 29 -13.42 0.68 -3.73
C SER A 29 -14.70 0.36 -2.96
N LEU A 30 -14.86 -0.89 -2.56
CA LEU A 30 -15.97 -1.35 -1.73
C LEU A 30 -15.67 -1.00 -0.28
N MET A 31 -16.39 -0.02 0.25
CA MET A 31 -16.45 0.23 1.69
C MET A 31 -17.67 -0.52 2.25
N LEU A 32 -17.43 -1.44 3.18
CA LEU A 32 -18.50 -2.07 3.94
C LEU A 32 -19.14 -1.01 4.84
N HIS A 33 -20.32 -0.51 4.44
CA HIS A 33 -21.22 0.23 5.32
C HIS A 33 -22.35 -0.72 5.73
N SER A 34 -22.12 -1.50 6.79
CA SER A 34 -23.21 -2.27 7.42
C SER A 34 -23.97 -1.37 8.40
N PRO A 35 -25.31 -1.37 8.41
CA PRO A 35 -26.09 -0.64 9.39
C PRO A 35 -25.61 -0.96 10.82
N GLY A 36 -25.25 0.06 11.59
CA GLY A 36 -24.74 -0.08 12.96
C GLY A 36 -23.21 -0.17 13.12
N ILE A 37 -22.44 -0.24 12.04
CA ILE A 37 -20.97 -0.19 12.10
C ILE A 37 -20.49 1.18 11.61
N ASN A 38 -20.09 2.05 12.55
CA ASN A 38 -19.46 3.33 12.22
C ASN A 38 -17.96 3.10 11.96
N LEU A 39 -17.53 3.32 10.71
CA LEU A 39 -16.12 3.26 10.29
C LEU A 39 -15.65 4.67 9.87
N PRO A 40 -15.42 5.57 10.84
CA PRO A 40 -14.94 6.91 10.54
C PRO A 40 -13.54 6.83 9.95
N ASP A 41 -13.18 7.90 9.23
CA ASP A 41 -11.80 8.08 8.82
C ASP A 41 -10.91 8.28 10.06
N VAL A 42 -9.70 7.75 9.99
CA VAL A 42 -8.72 7.91 11.07
C VAL A 42 -8.18 9.33 11.05
N LEU A 43 -8.36 10.03 12.16
CA LEU A 43 -7.83 11.37 12.37
C LEU A 43 -6.40 11.30 12.92
N GLU A 44 -5.63 12.38 12.77
CA GLU A 44 -4.21 12.42 13.18
C GLU A 44 -4.00 12.12 14.67
N ASN A 45 -4.86 12.68 15.53
CA ASN A 45 -4.84 12.44 16.98
C ASN A 45 -5.22 11.00 17.39
N GLN A 46 -5.63 10.15 16.44
CA GLN A 46 -5.99 8.75 16.68
C GLN A 46 -4.91 7.76 16.24
N LEU A 47 -3.84 8.21 15.59
CA LEU A 47 -2.83 7.34 14.99
C LEU A 47 -2.11 6.45 16.01
N ASP A 48 -1.82 6.98 17.20
CA ASP A 48 -1.17 6.20 18.27
C ASP A 48 -2.10 5.09 18.80
N SER A 49 -3.37 5.41 19.01
CA SER A 49 -4.40 4.42 19.41
C SER A 49 -4.58 3.34 18.33
N VAL A 50 -4.52 3.70 17.05
CA VAL A 50 -4.56 2.74 15.94
C VAL A 50 -3.33 1.85 15.94
N ALA A 51 -2.13 2.42 16.11
CA ALA A 51 -0.88 1.66 16.15
C ALA A 51 -0.83 0.68 17.34
N GLN A 52 -1.37 1.07 18.50
CA GLN A 52 -1.48 0.22 19.67
C GLN A 52 -2.51 -0.90 19.49
N ARG A 53 -3.69 -0.60 18.90
CA ARG A 53 -4.78 -1.57 18.71
C ARG A 53 -4.52 -2.54 17.55
N TYR A 54 -3.84 -2.09 16.50
CA TYR A 54 -3.64 -2.83 15.26
C TYR A 54 -2.17 -2.89 14.81
N PRO A 55 -1.21 -3.26 15.70
CA PRO A 55 0.23 -3.10 15.43
C PRO A 55 0.71 -3.88 14.20
N GLN A 56 0.23 -5.12 14.04
CA GLN A 56 0.52 -5.96 12.89
C GLN A 56 -0.04 -5.39 11.57
N ARG A 57 -1.25 -4.83 11.61
CA ARG A 57 -1.90 -4.29 10.40
C ARG A 57 -1.27 -2.98 9.95
N VAL A 58 -0.87 -2.15 10.91
CA VAL A 58 -0.13 -0.92 10.65
C VAL A 58 1.25 -1.24 10.07
N ALA A 59 1.96 -2.25 10.61
CA ALA A 59 3.23 -2.71 10.05
C ALA A 59 3.07 -3.23 8.62
N ALA A 60 2.04 -4.04 8.37
CA ALA A 60 1.69 -4.54 7.04
C ALA A 60 1.50 -3.40 6.04
N LEU A 61 0.69 -2.41 6.42
CA LEU A 61 0.40 -1.27 5.57
C LEU A 61 1.64 -0.44 5.30
N LEU A 62 2.44 -0.13 6.32
CA LEU A 62 3.66 0.65 6.16
C LEU A 62 4.67 -0.05 5.23
N ALA A 63 4.91 -1.34 5.44
CA ALA A 63 5.79 -2.13 4.57
C ALA A 63 5.29 -2.12 3.12
N TYR A 64 3.97 -2.26 2.95
CA TYR A 64 3.34 -2.27 1.65
C TYR A 64 3.40 -0.92 0.93
N ASP A 65 3.14 0.17 1.64
CA ASP A 65 3.20 1.53 1.10
C ASP A 65 4.62 1.91 0.69
N LEU A 66 5.63 1.52 1.48
CA LEU A 66 7.03 1.62 1.10
C LEU A 66 7.32 0.81 -0.18
N PHE A 67 6.78 -0.40 -0.29
CA PHE A 67 6.95 -1.26 -1.46
C PHE A 67 6.33 -0.66 -2.72
N ILE A 68 5.08 -0.16 -2.68
CA ILE A 68 4.39 0.39 -3.86
C ILE A 68 4.63 1.88 -4.11
N GLY A 69 5.35 2.55 -3.21
CA GLY A 69 5.65 3.98 -3.29
C GLY A 69 4.50 4.89 -2.88
N ASN A 70 3.54 4.42 -2.07
CA ASN A 70 2.40 5.25 -1.67
C ASN A 70 2.72 6.12 -0.46
N GLY A 71 2.81 7.44 -0.64
CA GLY A 71 2.95 8.40 0.45
C GLY A 71 1.68 9.13 0.85
N ASP A 72 0.58 8.94 0.12
CA ASP A 72 -0.68 9.65 0.35
C ASP A 72 -1.64 8.82 1.19
N ARG A 73 -1.30 8.65 2.48
CA ARG A 73 -2.07 7.82 3.41
C ARG A 73 -2.84 8.63 4.46
N ALA A 74 -2.59 9.93 4.55
CA ALA A 74 -3.37 10.79 5.43
C ALA A 74 -4.84 10.81 4.97
N ARG A 75 -5.79 10.61 5.89
CA ARG A 75 -7.25 10.50 5.61
C ARG A 75 -7.69 9.31 4.75
N ASN A 76 -6.77 8.49 4.27
CA ASN A 76 -7.03 7.30 3.45
C ASN A 76 -7.03 6.01 4.29
N LEU A 77 -7.56 6.10 5.52
CA LEU A 77 -7.55 5.06 6.54
C LEU A 77 -8.90 4.99 7.25
N LYS A 78 -9.41 3.78 7.44
CA LYS A 78 -10.57 3.51 8.30
C LYS A 78 -10.19 2.53 9.38
N ALA A 79 -10.62 2.80 10.62
CA ALA A 79 -10.40 1.90 11.74
C ALA A 79 -11.59 1.91 12.70
N ALA A 80 -12.00 0.74 13.16
CA ALA A 80 -12.94 0.62 14.26
C ALA A 80 -12.19 0.87 15.58
N LEU A 81 -12.32 2.09 16.13
CA LEU A 81 -11.74 2.46 17.42
C LEU A 81 -12.75 2.42 18.56
N VAL A 82 -14.00 2.80 18.27
CA VAL A 82 -15.06 2.96 19.28
C VAL A 82 -15.99 1.75 19.40
N THR A 83 -15.89 0.78 18.50
CA THR A 83 -16.70 -0.44 18.49
C THR A 83 -15.81 -1.64 18.84
N PRO A 84 -15.72 -2.09 20.11
CA PRO A 84 -14.71 -3.05 20.55
C PRO A 84 -14.82 -4.44 19.90
N HIS A 85 -16.06 -4.86 19.61
CA HIS A 85 -16.36 -6.15 18.98
C HIS A 85 -16.07 -6.16 17.47
N VAL A 86 -15.88 -4.99 16.85
CA VAL A 86 -15.48 -4.89 15.44
C VAL A 86 -13.96 -4.68 15.36
N ARG A 87 -13.28 -5.62 14.69
CA ARG A 87 -11.84 -5.53 14.40
C ARG A 87 -11.65 -5.16 12.94
N PHE A 88 -11.76 -3.87 12.66
CA PHE A 88 -11.60 -3.33 11.31
C PHE A 88 -10.46 -2.31 11.29
N PHE A 89 -9.55 -2.50 10.35
CA PHE A 89 -8.55 -1.52 9.93
C PHE A 89 -8.28 -1.80 8.46
N ALA A 90 -8.45 -0.79 7.63
CA ALA A 90 -8.20 -0.87 6.20
C ALA A 90 -7.75 0.48 5.64
N ALA A 91 -6.74 0.45 4.78
CA ALA A 91 -6.40 1.58 3.92
C ALA A 91 -7.22 1.54 2.63
N PHE A 92 -7.63 2.69 2.12
CA PHE A 92 -8.27 2.80 0.81
C PHE A 92 -7.54 3.85 0.00
N ASP A 93 -7.89 4.01 -1.27
CA ASP A 93 -7.23 4.90 -2.23
C ASP A 93 -5.72 4.64 -2.42
N HIS A 94 -5.37 4.25 -3.65
CA HIS A 94 -4.00 3.93 -4.05
C HIS A 94 -3.64 4.66 -5.36
N SER A 95 -4.34 5.75 -5.66
CA SER A 95 -4.16 6.55 -6.87
C SER A 95 -2.76 7.14 -6.98
N HIS A 96 -2.12 7.47 -5.85
CA HIS A 96 -0.77 8.01 -5.74
C HIS A 96 0.33 6.94 -5.56
N ALA A 97 0.06 5.69 -5.96
CA ALA A 97 1.00 4.59 -5.89
C ALA A 97 1.33 4.02 -7.28
N LEU A 98 2.38 3.21 -7.38
CA LEU A 98 2.81 2.57 -8.62
C LEU A 98 3.01 3.60 -9.75
N LEU A 99 2.22 3.56 -10.82
CA LEU A 99 2.28 4.51 -11.93
C LEU A 99 1.93 5.95 -11.52
N GLY A 100 1.27 6.14 -10.38
CA GLY A 100 0.88 7.45 -9.85
C GLY A 100 1.86 8.04 -8.81
N VAL A 101 3.04 7.45 -8.64
CA VAL A 101 4.09 8.01 -7.76
C VAL A 101 4.56 9.39 -8.25
N GLU A 102 4.72 9.53 -9.57
CA GLU A 102 5.04 10.76 -10.27
C GLU A 102 3.90 11.13 -11.22
N SER A 103 3.89 12.37 -11.71
CA SER A 103 2.91 12.84 -12.71
C SER A 103 3.01 12.10 -14.05
N ASN A 104 4.18 11.53 -14.36
CA ASN A 104 4.44 10.75 -15.56
C ASN A 104 4.67 9.27 -15.19
N PRO A 105 3.90 8.32 -15.75
CA PRO A 105 4.02 6.89 -15.45
C PRO A 105 5.43 6.30 -15.68
N THR A 106 6.15 6.76 -16.69
CA THR A 106 7.52 6.30 -16.98
C THR A 106 8.49 6.79 -15.90
N ASN A 107 8.33 8.01 -15.41
CA ASN A 107 9.10 8.52 -14.27
C ASN A 107 8.78 7.73 -12.99
N SER A 108 7.51 7.39 -12.76
CA SER A 108 7.11 6.54 -11.64
C SER A 108 7.81 5.18 -11.67
N ILE A 109 7.83 4.51 -12.82
CA ILE A 109 8.53 3.23 -13.03
C ILE A 109 10.03 3.37 -12.76
N ARG A 110 10.67 4.39 -13.33
CA ARG A 110 12.10 4.65 -13.11
C ARG A 110 12.41 4.84 -11.62
N LYS A 111 11.63 5.70 -10.94
CA LYS A 111 11.82 5.98 -9.52
C LYS A 111 11.60 4.76 -8.62
N LEU A 112 10.61 3.91 -8.95
CA LEU A 112 10.40 2.64 -8.24
C LEU A 112 11.64 1.74 -8.34
N ALA A 113 12.31 1.71 -9.49
CA ALA A 113 13.49 0.89 -9.75
C ALA A 113 14.80 1.43 -9.13
N GLU A 114 14.90 2.72 -8.80
CA GLU A 114 16.14 3.38 -8.32
C GLU A 114 16.52 3.02 -6.88
N GLY A 115 15.68 2.28 -6.14
CA GLY A 115 16.01 1.82 -4.78
C GLY A 115 16.02 2.94 -3.74
N GLU A 116 15.42 4.09 -4.03
CA GLU A 116 15.29 5.20 -3.08
C GLU A 116 14.02 5.13 -2.23
N LEU A 117 14.05 5.86 -1.11
CA LEU A 117 12.86 6.13 -0.31
C LEU A 117 11.95 7.13 -1.05
N ILE A 118 10.87 6.61 -1.62
CA ILE A 118 9.83 7.38 -2.31
C ILE A 118 8.86 8.00 -1.30
N VAL A 119 8.43 7.19 -0.33
CA VAL A 119 7.47 7.59 0.70
C VAL A 119 8.21 8.49 1.70
N ARG A 120 8.13 9.81 1.53
CA ARG A 120 8.80 10.78 2.42
C ARG A 120 7.99 11.07 3.68
N ARG A 121 6.68 10.80 3.65
CA ARG A 121 5.75 11.00 4.76
C ARG A 121 4.84 9.79 4.84
N HIS A 122 4.63 9.28 6.05
CA HIS A 122 3.67 8.22 6.32
C HIS A 122 3.13 8.41 7.75
N PRO A 123 1.82 8.31 7.98
CA PRO A 123 1.21 8.58 9.30
C PRO A 123 1.76 7.67 10.40
N PHE A 124 2.27 6.50 10.05
CA PHE A 124 2.80 5.54 11.02
C PHE A 124 4.33 5.52 11.17
N TYR A 125 5.07 6.43 10.55
CA TYR A 125 6.49 6.60 10.89
C TYR A 125 6.67 6.90 12.38
N GLY A 126 7.64 6.22 13.01
CA GLY A 126 7.89 6.30 14.44
C GLY A 126 6.87 5.55 15.32
N ARG A 127 5.85 4.91 14.74
CA ARG A 127 4.76 4.23 15.48
C ARG A 127 4.75 2.71 15.31
N VAL A 128 5.63 2.17 14.46
CA VAL A 128 5.67 0.74 14.14
C VAL A 128 6.84 0.07 14.83
N GLN A 129 6.54 -1.00 15.57
CA GLN A 129 7.56 -1.85 16.18
C GLN A 129 8.38 -2.57 15.10
N ALA A 130 9.71 -2.57 15.27
CA ALA A 130 10.66 -3.12 14.32
C ALA A 130 10.35 -4.58 13.94
N VAL A 131 10.03 -5.43 14.93
CA VAL A 131 9.78 -6.86 14.74
C VAL A 131 8.64 -7.14 13.75
N PHE A 132 7.55 -6.36 13.81
CA PHE A 132 6.42 -6.53 12.89
C PHE A 132 6.76 -6.02 11.50
N LEU A 133 7.47 -4.89 11.42
CA LEU A 133 7.87 -4.31 10.14
C LEU A 133 8.83 -5.24 9.38
N GLU A 134 9.81 -5.80 10.08
CA GLU A 134 10.80 -6.74 9.53
C GLU A 134 10.15 -8.04 9.03
N GLY A 135 9.16 -8.55 9.77
CA GLY A 135 8.38 -9.71 9.32
C GLY A 135 7.63 -9.44 8.00
N TRP A 136 7.02 -8.26 7.86
CA TRP A 136 6.33 -7.87 6.64
C TRP A 136 7.26 -7.58 5.47
N ILE A 137 8.42 -6.96 5.71
CA ILE A 137 9.46 -6.79 4.69
C ILE A 137 9.92 -8.15 4.18
N SER A 138 10.21 -9.09 5.09
CA SER A 138 10.64 -10.45 4.74
C SER A 138 9.58 -11.16 3.90
N ARG A 139 8.30 -11.00 4.25
CA ARG A 139 7.17 -11.55 3.47
C ARG A 139 7.08 -10.95 2.07
N ILE A 140 7.26 -9.64 1.92
CA ILE A 140 7.26 -8.96 0.62
C ILE A 140 8.45 -9.45 -0.23
N VAL A 141 9.64 -9.54 0.35
CA VAL A 141 10.86 -10.02 -0.33
C VAL A 141 10.71 -11.47 -0.81
N ALA A 142 10.08 -12.31 0.00
CA ALA A 142 9.82 -13.72 -0.31
C ALA A 142 8.74 -13.92 -1.38
N LEU A 143 7.97 -12.88 -1.75
CA LEU A 143 6.93 -12.99 -2.79
C LEU A 143 7.55 -13.39 -4.13
N PRO A 144 7.17 -14.53 -4.74
CA PRO A 144 7.69 -14.93 -6.04
C PRO A 144 7.42 -13.88 -7.13
N ASP A 145 8.41 -13.66 -8.00
CA ASP A 145 8.33 -12.67 -9.07
C ASP A 145 7.15 -12.89 -10.01
N GLY A 146 6.77 -14.16 -10.23
CA GLY A 146 5.60 -14.52 -11.04
C GLY A 146 4.30 -13.89 -10.54
N TYR A 147 4.09 -13.80 -9.23
CA TYR A 147 2.90 -13.13 -8.68
C TYR A 147 2.93 -11.62 -8.87
N ILE A 148 4.11 -10.99 -8.84
CA ILE A 148 4.24 -9.55 -9.14
C ILE A 148 3.86 -9.30 -10.59
N ARG A 149 4.38 -10.12 -11.52
CA ARG A 149 4.04 -10.06 -12.95
C ARG A 149 2.56 -10.23 -13.17
N GLU A 150 1.94 -11.22 -12.53
CA GLU A 150 0.52 -11.44 -12.62
C GLU A 150 -0.27 -10.24 -12.09
N CYS A 151 0.09 -9.68 -10.94
CA CYS A 151 -0.64 -8.56 -10.33
C CYS A 151 -0.53 -7.25 -11.13
N CYS A 152 0.64 -7.00 -11.72
CA CYS A 152 0.90 -5.84 -12.58
C CYS A 152 0.29 -6.01 -13.98
N GLY A 153 0.29 -7.24 -14.53
CA GLY A 153 -0.25 -7.55 -15.85
C GLY A 153 -1.77 -7.76 -15.85
N MET A 154 -2.48 -7.08 -16.75
CA MET A 154 -3.92 -7.27 -17.00
C MET A 154 -4.19 -8.10 -18.26
N GLY A 155 -3.14 -8.46 -19.02
CA GLY A 155 -3.25 -9.18 -20.30
C GLY A 155 -3.95 -8.40 -21.41
N LYS A 156 -4.14 -7.09 -21.20
CA LYS A 156 -4.70 -6.13 -22.15
C LYS A 156 -4.40 -4.70 -21.70
N PRO A 157 -4.44 -3.70 -22.59
CA PRO A 157 -4.36 -2.30 -22.21
C PRO A 157 -5.54 -1.89 -21.31
N PHE A 158 -5.30 -0.96 -20.40
CA PHE A 158 -6.36 -0.38 -19.54
C PHE A 158 -6.20 1.14 -19.46
N ARG A 159 -7.20 1.89 -19.93
CA ARG A 159 -7.11 3.35 -20.12
C ARG A 159 -5.83 3.71 -20.90
N ALA A 160 -4.98 4.58 -20.35
CA ALA A 160 -3.71 5.01 -20.94
C ALA A 160 -2.52 4.06 -20.66
N VAL A 161 -2.77 2.89 -20.05
CA VAL A 161 -1.70 1.96 -19.63
C VAL A 161 -1.63 0.78 -20.61
N SER A 162 -0.66 0.83 -21.53
CA SER A 162 -0.32 -0.27 -22.45
C SER A 162 0.23 -1.50 -21.71
N GLU A 163 0.14 -2.68 -22.32
CA GLU A 163 0.72 -3.92 -21.77
C GLU A 163 2.24 -3.84 -21.55
N GLU A 164 2.97 -3.16 -22.44
CA GLU A 164 4.40 -2.92 -22.28
C GLU A 164 4.71 -2.16 -20.98
N LEU A 165 3.99 -1.06 -20.73
CA LEU A 165 4.10 -0.30 -19.49
C LEU A 165 3.77 -1.14 -18.24
N GLN A 166 2.86 -2.12 -18.35
CA GLN A 166 2.55 -3.05 -17.26
C GLN A 166 3.72 -3.99 -16.95
N GLN A 167 4.43 -4.46 -17.98
CA GLN A 167 5.63 -5.27 -17.82
C GLN A 167 6.79 -4.47 -17.23
N PHE A 168 7.01 -3.24 -17.71
CA PHE A 168 8.02 -2.35 -17.13
C PHE A 168 7.75 -2.03 -15.67
N LEU A 169 6.48 -1.84 -15.30
CA LEU A 169 6.11 -1.71 -13.90
C LEU A 169 6.43 -2.98 -13.11
N ALA A 170 6.10 -4.16 -13.63
CA ALA A 170 6.39 -5.42 -12.95
C ALA A 170 7.89 -5.59 -12.67
N ASP A 171 8.74 -5.28 -13.66
CA ASP A 171 10.20 -5.32 -13.52
C ASP A 171 10.72 -4.31 -12.49
N ALA A 172 10.19 -3.08 -12.50
CA ALA A 172 10.54 -2.08 -11.50
C ALA A 172 10.12 -2.53 -10.08
N MET A 173 8.96 -3.16 -9.93
CA MET A 173 8.48 -3.69 -8.66
C MET A 173 9.32 -4.85 -8.16
N ILE A 174 9.83 -5.73 -9.04
CA ILE A 174 10.76 -6.80 -8.65
C ILE A 174 12.10 -6.22 -8.14
N LYS A 175 12.65 -5.22 -8.84
CA LYS A 175 13.85 -4.51 -8.37
C LYS A 175 13.60 -3.84 -7.02
N ARG A 176 12.45 -3.18 -6.87
CA ARG A 176 12.07 -2.51 -5.63
C ARG A 176 11.87 -3.49 -4.47
N LYS A 177 11.26 -4.66 -4.72
CA LYS A 177 11.13 -5.74 -3.75
C LYS A 177 12.50 -6.11 -3.18
N ALA A 178 13.49 -6.34 -4.06
CA ALA A 178 14.84 -6.69 -3.65
C ALA A 178 15.55 -5.56 -2.87
N ALA A 179 15.31 -4.30 -3.22
CA ALA A 179 15.89 -3.14 -2.55
C ALA A 179 15.20 -2.76 -1.23
N LEU A 180 13.96 -3.23 -0.98
CA LEU A 180 13.13 -2.81 0.15
C LEU A 180 13.82 -2.93 1.52
N PRO A 181 14.54 -4.03 1.85
CA PRO A 181 15.26 -4.11 3.12
C PRO A 181 16.30 -3.00 3.30
N ALA A 182 17.07 -2.71 2.24
CA ALA A 182 18.10 -1.68 2.27
C ALA A 182 17.48 -0.28 2.41
N ILE A 183 16.37 -0.01 1.71
CA ILE A 183 15.60 1.23 1.88
C ILE A 183 15.19 1.40 3.34
N VAL A 184 14.56 0.39 3.94
CA VAL A 184 14.08 0.53 5.32
C VAL A 184 15.24 0.65 6.31
N GLN A 185 16.34 -0.06 6.09
CA GLN A 185 17.51 -0.01 6.97
C GLN A 185 18.21 1.35 6.92
N GLY A 186 18.39 1.95 5.74
CA GLY A 186 19.01 3.28 5.58
C GLY A 186 18.24 4.41 6.28
N TYR A 187 17.00 4.14 6.68
CA TYR A 187 16.05 5.10 7.19
C TYR A 187 15.36 4.64 8.50
N ALA A 188 15.93 3.62 9.16
CA ALA A 188 15.31 2.96 10.31
C ALA A 188 15.02 3.91 11.48
N SER A 189 15.86 4.94 11.69
CA SER A 189 15.77 5.90 12.79
C SER A 189 14.50 6.75 12.79
N PHE A 190 13.87 6.96 11.64
CA PHE A 190 12.58 7.65 11.55
C PHE A 190 11.41 6.70 11.21
N ILE A 191 11.66 5.58 10.51
CA ILE A 191 10.60 4.66 10.11
C ILE A 191 10.06 3.89 11.31
N ARG A 192 10.94 3.39 12.18
CA ARG A 192 10.61 2.50 13.29
C ARG A 192 10.35 3.31 14.56
N SER A 193 9.48 2.82 15.44
CA SER A 193 9.42 3.33 16.80
C SER A 193 10.73 3.04 17.52
N ARG A 194 11.14 3.93 18.44
CA ARG A 194 12.27 3.62 19.33
C ARG A 194 11.90 2.39 20.19
N PRO A 195 12.87 1.51 20.48
CA PRO A 195 12.66 0.37 21.36
C PRO A 195 12.21 0.81 22.76
#